data_AF-A0A8S2RQN1-F1
#
_entry.id   AF-A0A8S2RQN1-F1
#
_cell.length_a   1.000
_cell.length_b   1.000
_cell.length_c   1.000
_cell.angle_alpha   90.00
_cell.angle_beta   90.00
_cell.angle_gamma   90.00
#
_symmetry.space_group_name_H-M   'P 1'
#
loop_
_entity.id
_entity.type
_entity.pdbx_description
1 polymer ?
#
loop_
_entity_poly.entity_id
_entity_poly.type
_entity_poly.pdbx_seq_one_letter_code
_entity_poly.pdbx_strand_id
1 'polypeptide(L)' 'MGYNVAMMADSTSRWAEALREISGRLAEMPADSGYPAYLGTRLASFYERAGRVRCLGNPEREGSVSIVGA' A
#
# COMPACT_ATOMS: atom_id res chain seq x y z
N MET A 1 0.33 20.30 -6.36
CA MET A 1 0.76 20.22 -7.78
C MET A 1 -0.40 19.92 -8.71
N GLY A 2 -1.37 19.08 -8.32
CA GLY A 2 -2.57 18.86 -9.13
C GLY A 2 -2.35 17.99 -10.37
N TYR A 3 -1.33 17.12 -10.33
CA TYR A 3 -1.05 16.19 -11.41
C TYR A 3 -1.87 14.91 -11.25
N ASN A 4 -1.99 14.19 -12.37
CA ASN A 4 -2.48 12.82 -12.39
C ASN A 4 -1.27 11.88 -12.45
N VAL A 5 -1.07 11.13 -11.37
CA VAL A 5 0.12 10.30 -11.16
C VAL A 5 -0.27 8.83 -11.22
N ALA A 6 0.54 8.02 -11.90
CA ALA A 6 0.41 6.57 -11.87
C ALA A 6 1.61 5.96 -11.11
N MET A 7 1.33 5.04 -10.19
CA MET A 7 2.31 4.26 -9.45
C MET A 7 2.18 2.79 -9.85
N MET A 8 3.25 2.24 -10.43
CA MET A 8 3.38 0.82 -10.74
C MET A 8 4.17 0.15 -9.63
N ALA A 9 3.57 -0.83 -8.95
CA ALA A 9 4.19 -1.56 -7.85
C ALA A 9 4.44 -3.02 -8.26
N ASP A 10 5.69 -3.34 -8.60
CA ASP A 10 6.12 -4.69 -8.98
C ASP A 10 7.25 -5.17 -8.02
N SER A 11 7.05 -6.17 -7.15
CA SER A 11 5.82 -6.94 -6.91
C SER A 11 5.30 -6.80 -5.47
N THR A 12 3.98 -6.81 -5.34
CA THR A 12 3.29 -6.78 -4.05
C THR A 12 3.38 -8.12 -3.31
N SER A 13 3.53 -9.22 -4.04
CA SER A 13 3.81 -10.54 -3.48
C SER A 13 5.16 -10.59 -2.76
N ARG A 14 6.23 -10.02 -3.34
CA ARG A 14 7.56 -9.98 -2.69
C ARG A 14 7.56 -9.10 -1.45
N TRP A 15 6.77 -8.03 -1.46
CA TRP A 15 6.56 -7.21 -0.26
C TRP A 15 5.85 -7.98 0.86
N ALA A 16 4.82 -8.77 0.54
CA ALA A 16 4.13 -9.62 1.51
C ALA A 16 5.07 -10.69 2.10
N GLU A 17 5.92 -11.30 1.26
CA GLU A 17 6.94 -12.26 1.70
C GLU A 17 7.97 -11.63 2.66
N ALA A 18 8.41 -10.40 2.36
CA ALA A 18 9.29 -9.66 3.27
C ALA A 18 8.62 -9.37 4.61
N LEU A 19 7.32 -9.02 4.61
CA LEU A 19 6.55 -8.84 5.86
C LEU A 19 6.45 -10.14 6.66
N ARG A 20 6.26 -11.28 6.00
CA ARG A 20 6.26 -12.61 6.61
C ARG A 20 7.60 -12.94 7.27
N GLU A 21 8.71 -12.63 6.59
CA GLU A 21 10.04 -12.85 7.14
C GLU A 21 10.27 -11.98 8.39
N ILE A 22 9.88 -10.71 8.33
CA ILE A 22 10.02 -9.77 9.47
C ILE A 22 9.18 -10.23 10.66
N SER A 23 7.89 -10.57 10.45
CA SER A 23 7.03 -11.05 11.55
C SER A 23 7.57 -12.35 12.16
N GLY A 24 8.13 -13.24 11.34
CA GLY A 24 8.80 -14.46 11.81
C GLY A 24 10.03 -14.17 12.67
N ARG A 25 10.88 -13.21 12.28
CA ARG A 25 12.04 -12.78 13.08
C ARG A 25 11.64 -12.11 14.40
N LEU A 26 10.47 -11.48 14.44
CA LEU A 26 9.88 -10.91 15.65
C LEU A 26 9.15 -11.93 16.53
N ALA A 27 9.13 -13.21 16.12
CA ALA A 27 8.43 -14.30 16.78
C ALA A 27 6.92 -14.01 16.99
N GLU A 28 6.32 -13.26 16.06
CA GLU A 28 4.88 -13.04 16.06
C GLU A 28 4.14 -14.33 15.67
N MET A 29 2.93 -14.53 16.21
CA MET A 29 2.11 -15.67 15.83
C MET A 29 1.63 -15.53 14.37
N PRO A 30 1.94 -16.49 13.48
CA PRO A 30 1.49 -16.43 12.11
C PRO A 30 -0.02 -16.70 11.99
N ALA A 31 -0.62 -16.14 10.94
CA ALA A 31 -1.93 -16.49 10.45
C ALA A 31 -1.81 -17.47 9.27
N ASP A 32 -2.69 -17.37 8.27
CA ASP A 32 -2.70 -18.26 7.10
C ASP A 32 -1.39 -18.22 6.31
N SER A 33 -0.92 -19.41 5.89
CA SER A 33 0.30 -19.61 5.10
C SER A 33 1.58 -18.97 5.68
N GLY A 34 1.61 -18.69 6.98
CA GLY A 34 2.74 -18.09 7.68
C GLY A 34 2.77 -16.57 7.65
N TYR A 35 1.82 -15.90 7.00
CA TYR A 35 1.77 -14.43 6.94
C TYR A 35 1.32 -13.83 8.28
N PRO A 36 1.71 -12.57 8.58
CA PRO A 36 1.21 -11.89 9.76
C PRO A 36 -0.29 -11.61 9.63
N ALA A 37 -1.02 -11.65 10.75
CA ALA A 37 -2.47 -11.41 10.79
C ALA A 37 -2.87 -10.03 10.21
N TYR A 38 -1.96 -9.06 10.23
CA TYR A 38 -2.20 -7.70 9.73
C TYR A 38 -1.87 -7.50 8.24
N LEU A 39 -1.54 -8.54 7.48
CA LEU A 39 -1.22 -8.40 6.05
C LEU A 39 -2.36 -7.72 5.27
N GLY A 40 -3.61 -8.14 5.50
CA GLY A 40 -4.78 -7.56 4.85
C GLY A 40 -4.96 -6.07 5.16
N THR A 41 -4.80 -5.68 6.43
CA THR A 41 -4.86 -4.28 6.85
C THR A 41 -3.74 -3.44 6.21
N ARG A 42 -2.53 -3.99 6.08
CA ARG A 42 -1.41 -3.32 5.42
C ARG A 42 -1.68 -3.11 3.93
N LEU A 43 -2.18 -4.13 3.22
CA LEU A 43 -2.58 -4.01 1.82
C LEU A 43 -3.67 -2.97 1.62
N ALA A 44 -4.74 -3.04 2.42
CA ALA A 44 -5.82 -2.05 2.38
C ALA A 44 -5.28 -0.63 2.61
N SER A 45 -4.47 -0.43 3.65
CA SER A 45 -3.87 0.88 3.96
C SER A 45 -2.97 1.43 2.86
N PHE A 46 -2.39 0.57 2.03
CA PHE A 46 -1.55 0.97 0.91
C PHE A 46 -2.41 1.35 -0.31
N TYR A 47 -3.34 0.49 -0.70
CA TYR A 47 -4.17 0.70 -1.90
C TYR A 47 -5.18 1.83 -1.72
N GLU A 48 -5.76 2.01 -0.54
CA GLU A 48 -6.72 3.08 -0.23
C GLU A 48 -6.10 4.49 -0.21
N ARG A 49 -4.77 4.60 -0.39
CA ARG A 49 -4.10 5.89 -0.61
C ARG A 49 -4.22 6.38 -2.05
N ALA A 50 -4.62 5.52 -2.98
CA ALA A 50 -4.93 5.89 -4.35
C ALA A 50 -6.30 6.56 -4.42
N GLY A 51 -6.46 7.49 -5.35
CA GLY A 51 -7.73 8.17 -5.54
C GLY A 51 -7.58 9.54 -6.18
N ARG A 52 -8.70 10.09 -6.65
CA ARG A 52 -8.81 11.48 -7.09
C ARG A 52 -9.22 12.34 -5.89
N VAL A 53 -8.47 13.41 -5.64
CA VAL A 53 -8.66 14.26 -4.47
C VAL A 53 -8.49 15.73 -4.80
N ARG A 54 -9.21 16.57 -4.05
CA ARG A 54 -8.94 18.01 -3.99
C ARG A 54 -7.75 18.24 -3.07
N CYS A 55 -6.69 18.82 -3.60
CA CYS A 55 -5.48 19.11 -2.85
C CYS A 55 -5.73 20.25 -1.86
N LEU A 56 -5.10 20.16 -0.69
CA LEU A 56 -5.12 21.21 0.31
C LEU A 56 -4.41 22.49 -0.17
N GLY A 57 -4.80 23.63 0.40
CA GLY A 57 -4.18 24.93 0.20
C GLY A 57 -4.67 25.69 -1.04
N ASN A 58 -4.11 26.90 -1.23
CA ASN A 58 -4.40 27.78 -2.35
C ASN A 58 -3.24 27.79 -3.36
N PRO A 59 -3.49 27.92 -4.69
CA PRO A 59 -4.80 27.90 -5.34
C PRO A 59 -5.46 26.51 -5.25
N GLU A 60 -6.76 26.47 -5.50
CA GLU A 60 -7.50 25.21 -5.58
C GLU A 60 -6.92 24.33 -6.68
N ARG A 61 -6.61 23.09 -6.32
CA ARG A 61 -5.99 22.12 -7.22
C ARG A 61 -6.65 20.78 -7.02
N GLU A 62 -6.77 20.05 -8.12
CA GLU A 62 -7.25 18.68 -8.12
C GLU A 62 -6.15 17.79 -8.70
N GLY A 63 -5.98 16.61 -8.12
CA GLY A 63 -5.00 15.64 -8.60
C GLY A 63 -5.50 14.22 -8.36
N SER A 64 -4.76 13.27 -8.91
CA SER A 64 -5.06 11.85 -8.70
C SER A 64 -3.80 11.02 -8.54
N VAL A 65 -3.94 9.92 -7.82
CA VAL A 65 -2.95 8.84 -7.77
C VAL A 65 -3.66 7.55 -8.14
N SER A 66 -3.17 6.87 -9.18
CA SER A 66 -3.61 5.53 -9.57
C SER A 66 -2.51 4.53 -9.22
N ILE A 67 -2.81 3.53 -8.38
CA ILE A 67 -1.86 2.47 -8.04
C ILE A 67 -2.23 1.21 -8.84
N VAL A 68 -1.25 0.61 -9.51
CA VAL A 68 -1.36 -0.68 -10.20
C VAL A 68 -0.31 -1.61 -9.62
N GLY A 69 -0.75 -2.66 -8.92
CA GLY A 69 0.14 -3.67 -8.34
C GLY A 69 0.24 -4.93 -9.19
N ALA A 70 1.43 -5.53 -9.21
CA ALA A 70 1.72 -6.86 -9.74
C ALA A 70 2.00 -7.88 -8.62
#